data_AF-A0A150Y224-F1
#
_entry.id   AF-A0A150Y224-F1
#
_cell.length_a   1.000
_cell.length_b   1.000
_cell.length_c   1.000
_cell.angle_alpha   90.00
_cell.angle_beta   90.00
_cell.angle_gamma   90.00
#
_symmetry.space_group_name_H-M   'P 1'
#
loop_
_entity.id
_entity.type
_entity.pdbx_description
1 polymer ?
#
loop_
_entity_poly.entity_id
_entity_poly.type
_entity_poly.pdbx_seq_one_letter_code
_entity_poly.pdbx_strand_id
1 'polypeptide(L)'
;MDQDQLIDLGLYASYILLAVATVAAIVMNLVNSLGNPKSLVKSGIGLVVLGLIFFIGYSMAPAEIDLVSQRAFEATNIDPSAASTVTAYKLIGGAMTTTLVLLLVAVVGLIYSSIARVVR
;
A
#
# COMPACT_ATOMS: atom_id res chain seq x y z
N MET A 1 17.31 -26.42 -0.46
CA MET A 1 16.81 -25.16 -1.04
C MET A 1 17.77 -24.09 -0.60
N ASP A 2 18.39 -23.44 -1.56
CA ASP A 2 19.27 -22.31 -1.27
C ASP A 2 18.44 -21.12 -0.80
N GLN A 3 19.06 -20.20 -0.04
CA GLN A 3 18.36 -19.05 0.54
C GLN A 3 17.64 -18.21 -0.54
N ASP A 4 18.26 -18.10 -1.72
CA ASP A 4 17.73 -17.38 -2.87
C ASP A 4 16.43 -18.03 -3.39
N GLN A 5 16.37 -19.36 -3.42
CA GLN A 5 15.18 -20.10 -3.87
C GLN A 5 13.99 -19.94 -2.92
N LEU A 6 14.25 -19.81 -1.61
CA LEU A 6 13.19 -19.56 -0.62
C LEU A 6 12.65 -18.14 -0.74
N ILE A 7 13.51 -17.16 -0.98
CA ILE A 7 13.13 -15.76 -1.20
C ILE A 7 12.28 -15.65 -2.47
N ASP A 8 12.73 -16.24 -3.57
CA ASP A 8 12.00 -16.21 -4.85
C ASP A 8 10.63 -16.88 -4.75
N LEU A 9 10.55 -18.03 -4.09
CA LEU A 9 9.28 -18.73 -3.89
C LEU A 9 8.32 -17.90 -3.03
N GLY A 10 8.82 -17.31 -1.93
CA GLY A 10 8.03 -16.44 -1.08
C GLY A 10 7.51 -15.22 -1.84
N LEU A 11 8.36 -14.60 -2.66
CA LEU A 11 8.00 -13.44 -3.45
C LEU A 11 6.95 -13.78 -4.51
N TYR A 12 7.14 -14.87 -5.26
CA TYR A 12 6.18 -15.32 -6.27
C TYR A 12 4.82 -15.69 -5.66
N ALA A 13 4.83 -16.42 -4.54
CA ALA A 13 3.61 -16.75 -3.80
C ALA A 13 2.90 -15.49 -3.30
N SER A 14 3.65 -14.51 -2.78
CA SER A 14 3.09 -13.24 -2.31
C SER A 14 2.42 -12.45 -3.45
N TYR A 15 3.03 -12.42 -4.65
CA TYR A 15 2.43 -11.74 -5.80
C TYR A 15 1.14 -12.43 -6.25
N ILE A 16 1.08 -13.76 -6.24
CA ILE A 16 -0.16 -14.50 -6.55
C ILE A 16 -1.24 -14.16 -5.53
N LEU A 17 -0.91 -14.24 -4.23
CA LEU A 17 -1.86 -13.94 -3.17
C LEU A 17 -2.37 -12.50 -3.24
N LEU A 18 -1.48 -11.55 -3.53
CA LEU A 18 -1.84 -10.14 -3.69
C LEU A 18 -2.78 -9.94 -4.88
N ALA A 19 -2.53 -10.60 -6.01
CA ALA A 19 -3.42 -10.55 -7.17
C ALA A 19 -4.83 -11.11 -6.82
N VAL A 20 -4.89 -12.28 -6.18
CA VAL A 20 -6.14 -12.90 -5.75
C VAL A 20 -6.90 -12.02 -4.76
N ALA A 21 -6.21 -11.47 -3.76
CA ALA A 21 -6.80 -10.59 -2.76
C ALA A 21 -7.36 -9.32 -3.40
N THR A 22 -6.63 -8.73 -4.36
CA THR A 22 -7.08 -7.53 -5.08
C THR A 22 -8.36 -7.82 -5.88
N VAL A 23 -8.40 -8.91 -6.63
CA VAL A 23 -9.59 -9.31 -7.38
C VAL A 23 -10.76 -9.59 -6.45
N ALA A 24 -10.54 -10.35 -5.37
CA ALA A 24 -11.57 -10.67 -4.39
C ALA A 24 -12.13 -9.42 -3.72
N ALA A 25 -11.28 -8.46 -3.35
CA ALA A 25 -11.70 -7.20 -2.75
C ALA A 25 -12.60 -6.39 -3.69
N ILE A 26 -12.25 -6.29 -4.98
CA ILE A 26 -13.06 -5.58 -5.98
C ILE A 26 -14.39 -6.30 -6.19
N VAL A 27 -14.37 -7.61 -6.45
CA VAL A 27 -15.57 -8.42 -6.73
C VAL A 27 -16.53 -8.40 -5.54
N MET A 28 -16.05 -8.58 -4.32
CA MET A 28 -16.90 -8.54 -3.12
C MET A 28 -17.57 -7.18 -2.92
N ASN A 29 -16.84 -6.08 -3.12
CA ASN A 29 -17.43 -4.74 -3.04
C ASN A 29 -18.51 -4.53 -4.12
N LEU A 30 -18.27 -5.04 -5.34
CA LEU A 30 -19.22 -4.92 -6.44
C LEU A 30 -20.49 -5.76 -6.21
N VAL A 31 -20.34 -7.01 -5.76
CA VAL A 31 -21.50 -7.86 -5.40
C VAL A 31 -22.32 -7.21 -4.27
N ASN A 32 -21.67 -6.68 -3.24
CA ASN A 32 -22.35 -5.98 -2.15
C ASN A 32 -23.07 -4.71 -2.60
N SER A 33 -22.61 -4.07 -3.69
CA SER A 33 -23.25 -2.87 -4.24
C SER A 33 -24.58 -3.12 -4.95
N LEU A 34 -24.81 -4.33 -5.48
CA LEU A 34 -26.04 -4.68 -6.20
C LEU A 34 -27.27 -4.69 -5.30
N GLY A 35 -27.10 -5.06 -4.02
CA GLY A 35 -28.19 -5.02 -3.03
C GLY A 35 -28.38 -3.66 -2.36
N ASN A 36 -27.33 -2.82 -2.33
CA ASN A 36 -27.33 -1.53 -1.64
C ASN A 36 -26.38 -0.53 -2.32
N PRO A 37 -26.83 0.19 -3.37
CA PRO A 37 -25.96 1.08 -4.15
C PRO A 37 -25.37 2.23 -3.32
N LYS A 38 -26.05 2.64 -2.23
CA LYS A 38 -25.49 3.63 -1.27
C LYS A 38 -24.22 3.15 -0.56
N SER A 39 -24.03 1.84 -0.43
CA SER A 39 -22.81 1.26 0.14
C SER A 39 -21.60 1.55 -0.74
N LEU A 40 -21.79 1.49 -2.07
CA LEU A 40 -20.73 1.75 -3.05
C LEU A 40 -20.24 3.21 -3.02
N VAL A 41 -21.15 4.15 -2.75
CA VAL A 41 -20.77 5.57 -2.60
C VAL A 41 -19.86 5.75 -1.38
N LYS A 42 -20.17 5.10 -0.26
CA LYS A 42 -19.34 5.18 0.95
C LYS A 42 -17.96 4.54 0.75
N SER A 43 -17.89 3.37 0.12
CA SER A 43 -16.60 2.73 -0.19
C SER A 43 -15.81 3.53 -1.23
N GLY A 44 -16.48 4.11 -2.22
CA GLY A 44 -15.88 5.01 -3.22
C GLY A 44 -15.25 6.25 -2.58
N ILE A 45 -15.94 6.90 -1.62
CA ILE A 45 -15.36 8.02 -0.86
C ILE A 45 -14.10 7.58 -0.11
N GLY A 46 -14.11 6.40 0.51
CA GLY A 46 -12.93 5.83 1.15
C GLY A 46 -11.74 5.65 0.20
N LEU A 47 -11.99 5.13 -1.01
CA LEU A 47 -10.96 5.00 -2.05
C LEU A 47 -10.41 6.35 -2.52
N VAL A 48 -11.26 7.36 -2.66
CA VAL A 48 -10.82 8.72 -3.03
C VAL A 48 -9.93 9.32 -1.93
N VAL A 49 -10.33 9.21 -0.67
CA VAL A 49 -9.53 9.69 0.47
C VAL A 49 -8.19 8.95 0.53
N LEU A 50 -8.19 7.62 0.34
CA LEU A 50 -6.97 6.83 0.28
C LEU A 50 -6.05 7.29 -0.87
N GLY A 51 -6.61 7.49 -2.06
CA GLY A 51 -5.88 8.00 -3.21
C GLY A 51 -5.27 9.38 -2.97
N LEU A 52 -5.97 10.27 -2.25
CA LEU A 52 -5.45 11.58 -1.86
C LEU A 52 -4.28 11.46 -0.88
N ILE A 53 -4.40 10.62 0.16
CA ILE A 53 -3.31 10.39 1.12
C ILE A 53 -2.09 9.82 0.40
N PHE A 54 -2.30 8.85 -0.49
CA PHE A 54 -1.24 8.27 -1.29
C PHE A 54 -0.60 9.31 -2.21
N PHE A 55 -1.39 10.13 -2.87
CA PHE A 55 -0.88 11.19 -3.75
C PHE A 55 -0.01 12.19 -2.97
N ILE A 56 -0.43 12.58 -1.77
CA ILE A 56 0.36 13.43 -0.88
C ILE A 56 1.68 12.73 -0.53
N GLY A 57 1.63 11.47 -0.06
CA GLY A 57 2.82 10.69 0.26
C GLY A 57 3.78 10.52 -0.91
N TYR A 58 3.25 10.24 -2.11
CA TYR A 58 4.02 10.15 -3.34
C TYR A 58 4.64 11.50 -3.73
N SER A 59 3.90 12.60 -3.60
CA SER A 59 4.42 13.94 -3.92
C SER A 59 5.55 14.38 -2.99
N MET A 60 5.50 13.95 -1.73
CA MET A 60 6.53 14.23 -0.71
C MET A 60 7.73 13.28 -0.79
N ALA A 61 7.60 12.15 -1.48
CA ALA A 61 8.67 11.16 -1.58
C ALA A 61 9.89 11.75 -2.32
N PRO A 62 11.13 11.53 -1.83
CA PRO A 62 12.35 12.07 -2.41
C PRO A 62 12.47 11.72 -3.89
N ALA A 63 12.93 12.68 -4.70
CA ALA A 63 13.21 12.47 -6.13
C ALA A 63 14.54 11.75 -6.37
N GLU A 64 15.39 11.65 -5.35
CA GLU A 64 16.70 11.04 -5.40
C GLU A 64 16.75 9.82 -4.48
N ILE A 65 17.47 8.79 -4.92
CA ILE A 65 17.69 7.57 -4.14
C ILE A 65 18.83 7.84 -3.16
N ASP A 66 18.62 7.57 -1.87
CA ASP A 66 19.67 7.73 -0.85
C ASP A 66 20.82 6.73 -1.05
N LEU A 67 22.02 7.05 -0.56
CA LEU A 67 23.25 6.26 -0.71
C LEU A 67 23.10 4.81 -0.22
N VAL A 68 22.31 4.59 0.84
CA VAL A 68 22.04 3.25 1.37
C VAL A 68 21.23 2.42 0.36
N SER A 69 20.19 3.03 -0.20
CA SER A 69 19.31 2.40 -1.19
C SER A 69 20.03 2.18 -2.53
N GLN A 70 20.89 3.12 -2.96
CA GLN A 70 21.72 2.95 -4.16
C GLN A 70 22.59 1.70 -4.08
N ARG A 71 23.28 1.48 -2.94
CA ARG A 71 24.11 0.28 -2.73
C ARG A 71 23.31 -1.02 -2.78
N ALA A 72 22.06 -1.01 -2.33
CA ALA A 72 21.17 -2.17 -2.41
C ALA A 72 20.74 -2.48 -3.85
N PHE A 73 20.48 -1.45 -4.67
CA PHE A 73 20.18 -1.63 -6.09
C PHE A 73 21.40 -2.15 -6.87
N GLU A 74 22.58 -1.59 -6.61
CA GLU A 74 23.83 -2.05 -7.24
C GLU A 74 24.14 -3.52 -6.88
N ALA A 75 23.93 -3.92 -5.61
CA ALA A 75 24.11 -5.30 -5.16
C ALA A 75 23.16 -6.30 -5.84
N THR A 76 22.06 -5.82 -6.41
CA THR A 76 21.07 -6.63 -7.14
C THR A 76 21.16 -6.45 -8.66
N ASN A 77 22.22 -5.80 -9.17
CA ASN A 77 22.41 -5.46 -10.59
C ASN A 77 21.28 -4.59 -11.18
N ILE A 78 20.62 -3.80 -10.34
CA ILE A 78 19.62 -2.81 -10.75
C ILE A 78 20.32 -1.46 -10.89
N ASP A 79 20.15 -0.81 -12.04
CA ASP A 79 20.68 0.55 -12.27
C ASP A 79 19.90 1.57 -11.41
N PRO A 80 20.55 2.23 -10.42
CA PRO A 80 19.90 3.22 -9.57
C PRO A 80 19.58 4.53 -10.30
N SER A 81 20.24 4.81 -11.42
CA SER A 81 20.05 6.01 -12.22
C SER A 81 18.93 5.89 -13.26
N ALA A 82 18.47 4.65 -13.53
CA ALA A 82 17.40 4.40 -14.47
C ALA A 82 16.09 5.07 -14.01
N ALA A 83 15.41 5.73 -14.94
CA ALA A 83 14.15 6.45 -14.66
C ALA A 83 13.05 5.53 -14.09
N SER A 84 13.03 4.26 -14.49
CA SER A 84 12.13 3.23 -13.96
C SER A 84 12.41 2.93 -12.49
N THR A 85 13.68 2.83 -12.09
CA THR A 85 14.10 2.58 -10.70
C THR A 85 13.73 3.75 -9.80
N VAL A 86 14.01 4.98 -10.24
CA VAL A 86 13.66 6.20 -9.48
C VAL A 86 12.13 6.32 -9.30
N THR A 87 11.36 6.01 -10.35
CA THR A 87 9.89 6.01 -10.28
C THR A 87 9.37 4.95 -9.31
N ALA A 88 9.92 3.73 -9.36
CA ALA A 88 9.55 2.65 -8.44
C ALA A 88 9.92 3.00 -6.99
N TYR A 89 11.10 3.59 -6.77
CA TYR A 89 11.53 4.04 -5.45
C TYR A 89 10.57 5.07 -4.86
N LYS A 90 10.16 6.06 -5.66
CA LYS A 90 9.19 7.08 -5.25
C LYS A 90 7.80 6.48 -4.97
N LEU A 91 7.38 5.51 -5.77
CA LEU A 91 6.13 4.77 -5.56
C LEU A 91 6.13 4.01 -4.24
N ILE A 92 7.21 3.29 -3.95
CA ILE A 92 7.38 2.53 -2.70
C ILE A 92 7.41 3.49 -1.51
N GLY A 93 8.17 4.59 -1.58
CA GLY A 93 8.22 5.62 -0.54
C GLY A 93 6.85 6.24 -0.25
N GLY A 94 6.09 6.56 -1.29
CA GLY A 94 4.72 7.05 -1.15
C GLY A 94 3.78 6.02 -0.51
N ALA A 95 3.89 4.75 -0.91
CA ALA A 95 3.11 3.66 -0.34
C ALA A 95 3.43 3.43 1.15
N MET A 96 4.71 3.42 1.53
CA MET A 96 5.13 3.30 2.93
C MET A 96 4.58 4.44 3.78
N THR A 97 4.71 5.68 3.30
CA THR A 97 4.18 6.86 3.99
C THR A 97 2.67 6.75 4.20
N THR A 98 1.95 6.29 3.18
CA THR A 98 0.50 6.06 3.24
C THR A 98 0.14 5.05 4.33
N THR A 99 0.83 3.91 4.37
CA THR A 99 0.61 2.88 5.39
C THR A 99 0.86 3.42 6.80
N LEU A 100 1.92 4.20 7.00
CA LEU A 100 2.22 4.81 8.30
C LEU A 100 1.14 5.82 8.74
N VAL A 101 0.66 6.65 7.82
CA VAL A 101 -0.44 7.58 8.09
C VAL A 101 -1.72 6.83 8.44
N LEU A 102 -2.08 5.81 7.67
CA LEU A 102 -3.26 4.98 7.94
C LEU A 102 -3.15 4.25 9.28
N LEU A 103 -1.94 3.82 9.66
CA LEU A 103 -1.70 3.20 10.96
C LEU A 103 -1.97 4.18 12.11
N LEU A 104 -1.53 5.43 12.01
CA LEU A 104 -1.86 6.47 12.99
C LEU A 104 -3.37 6.74 13.05
N VAL A 105 -4.02 6.89 11.89
CA VAL A 105 -5.47 7.08 11.80
C VAL A 105 -6.21 5.90 12.43
N ALA A 106 -5.74 4.67 12.20
CA ALA A 106 -6.32 3.46 12.78
C ALA A 106 -6.16 3.42 14.30
N VAL A 107 -5.00 3.80 14.84
CA VAL A 107 -4.78 3.89 16.30
C VAL A 107 -5.72 4.92 16.93
N VAL A 108 -5.83 6.12 16.36
CA VAL A 108 -6.77 7.15 16.84
C VAL A 108 -8.22 6.66 16.75
N GLY A 109 -8.59 6.04 15.63
CA GLY A 109 -9.91 5.45 15.43
C GLY A 109 -10.24 4.35 16.45
N LEU A 110 -9.27 3.51 16.80
CA LEU A 110 -9.41 2.49 17.84
C LEU A 110 -9.61 3.11 19.22
N ILE A 111 -8.84 4.14 19.58
CA ILE A 111 -9.02 4.84 20.86
C ILE A 111 -10.42 5.46 20.95
N TYR A 112 -10.85 6.17 19.90
CA TYR A 112 -12.19 6.74 19.82
C TYR A 112 -13.26 5.66 19.95
N SER A 113 -13.13 4.54 19.24
CA SER A 113 -14.05 3.41 19.29
C SER A 113 -14.16 2.81 20.70
N SER A 114 -13.03 2.66 21.39
CA SER A 114 -13.00 2.17 22.78
C SER A 114 -13.71 3.13 23.73
N ILE A 115 -13.48 4.45 23.64
CA ILE A 115 -14.15 5.44 24.50
C ILE A 115 -15.64 5.50 24.19
N ALA A 116 -16.01 5.58 22.91
CA ALA A 116 -17.40 5.67 22.49
C ALA A 116 -18.23 4.46 22.94
N ARG A 117 -17.61 3.28 23.03
CA ARG A 117 -18.26 2.06 23.55
C ARG A 117 -18.39 2.02 25.08
N VAL A 118 -17.57 2.75 25.82
CA VAL A 118 -17.68 2.84 27.29
C VAL A 118 -18.70 3.90 27.69
N VAL A 119 -18.82 4.96 26.89
CA VAL A 119 -19.74 6.08 27.16
C VAL A 119 -21.17 5.79 26.69
N ARG A 120 -21.36 4.94 25.67
CA ARG A 120 -22.67 4.42 25.24
C ARG A 120 -22.88 2.99 25.69
#